data_AF-A0A519UT07-F1
#
_entry.id   AF-A0A519UT07-F1
#
_cell.length_a   1.000
_cell.length_b   1.000
_cell.length_c   1.000
_cell.angle_alpha   90.00
_cell.angle_beta   90.00
_cell.angle_gamma   90.00
#
_symmetry.space_group_name_H-M   'P 1'
#
loop_
_entity.id
_entity.type
_entity.pdbx_description
1 polymer ?
#
loop_
_entity_poly.entity_id
_entity_poly.type
_entity_poly.pdbx_seq_one_letter_code
_entity_poly.pdbx_strand_id
1 'polypeptide(L)'
;MKKYSEARVITIYWKTQARLDIYSNLKNFCSAYPEYNYNTLNNYLSKKKIAYEDNFVKIERKPIFSKFSHVADFTDKMYVVRKKVKINQEDEKEVDHLYWLSQPVQKRAQALTHLIHHYVKPGQKIEKVAVKRIKLK
;
A
#
# COMPACT_ATOMS: atom_id res chain seq x y z
N MET A 1 -15.22 8.04 -21.77
CA MET A 1 -16.00 8.64 -20.66
C MET A 1 -15.85 7.79 -19.41
N LYS A 2 -15.43 8.37 -18.27
CA LYS A 2 -15.40 7.67 -16.98
C LYS A 2 -16.83 7.29 -16.61
N LYS A 3 -17.13 5.98 -16.51
CA LYS A 3 -18.47 5.49 -16.18
C LYS A 3 -18.59 5.49 -14.65
N TYR A 4 -19.19 6.54 -14.09
CA TYR A 4 -19.45 6.65 -12.66
C TYR A 4 -20.57 5.68 -12.28
N SER A 5 -20.42 4.95 -11.17
CA SER A 5 -21.59 4.34 -10.53
C SER A 5 -22.38 5.44 -9.83
N GLU A 6 -23.71 5.33 -9.79
CA GLU A 6 -24.56 6.29 -9.06
C GLU A 6 -24.27 6.32 -7.55
N ALA A 7 -23.64 5.26 -7.03
CA ALA A 7 -23.20 5.15 -5.66
C ALA A 7 -22.20 6.27 -5.28
N ARG A 8 -22.43 6.86 -4.11
CA ARG A 8 -21.63 7.96 -3.55
C ARG A 8 -21.18 7.60 -2.13
N VAL A 9 -19.95 7.96 -1.81
CA VAL A 9 -19.38 7.87 -0.46
C VAL A 9 -19.34 9.24 0.19
N ILE A 10 -19.22 9.22 1.51
CA ILE A 10 -18.99 10.42 2.32
C ILE A 10 -17.54 10.43 2.75
N THR A 11 -16.87 11.52 2.45
CA THR A 11 -15.47 11.76 2.81
C THR A 11 -15.43 12.84 3.87
N ILE A 12 -14.80 12.56 5.01
CA ILE A 12 -14.56 13.51 6.10
C ILE A 12 -13.07 13.76 6.19
N TYR A 13 -12.69 15.03 6.06
CA TYR A 13 -11.34 15.49 6.30
C TYR A 13 -11.28 16.20 7.64
N TRP A 14 -10.55 15.61 8.59
CA TRP A 14 -10.28 16.19 9.91
C TRP A 14 -9.09 17.13 9.81
N LYS A 15 -9.33 18.43 9.91
CA LYS A 15 -8.30 19.47 9.75
C LYS A 15 -7.23 19.38 10.84
N THR A 16 -7.63 19.08 12.08
CA THR A 16 -6.72 18.98 13.23
C THR A 16 -5.71 17.84 13.10
N GLN A 17 -6.13 16.71 12.52
CA GLN A 17 -5.33 15.48 12.44
C GLN A 17 -4.79 15.21 11.04
N ALA A 18 -5.10 16.07 10.07
CA ALA A 18 -4.85 15.85 8.64
C ALA A 18 -5.30 14.45 8.16
N ARG A 19 -6.39 13.93 8.74
CA ARG A 19 -6.88 12.56 8.54
C ARG A 19 -8.11 12.55 7.65
N LEU A 20 -8.19 11.56 6.76
CA LEU A 20 -9.35 11.32 5.91
C LEU A 20 -10.07 10.04 6.35
N ASP A 21 -11.34 10.16 6.72
CA ASP A 21 -12.22 9.02 6.95
C ASP A 21 -13.29 8.92 5.86
N ILE A 22 -13.66 7.70 5.50
CA ILE A 22 -14.60 7.41 4.42
C ILE A 22 -15.73 6.55 4.97
N TYR A 23 -16.97 6.99 4.77
CA TYR A 23 -18.18 6.29 5.16
C TYR A 23 -19.05 5.98 3.95
N SER A 24 -19.70 4.81 3.97
CA SER A 24 -20.62 4.37 2.92
C SER A 24 -21.89 5.22 2.87
N ASN A 25 -22.37 5.72 4.02
CA ASN A 25 -23.56 6.54 4.11
C ASN A 25 -23.50 7.54 5.29
N LEU A 26 -24.41 8.51 5.30
CA LEU A 26 -24.45 9.60 6.29
C LEU A 26 -24.94 9.13 7.66
N LYS A 27 -25.82 8.13 7.68
CA LYS A 27 -26.35 7.58 8.93
C LYS A 27 -25.25 6.93 9.76
N ASN A 28 -24.40 6.12 9.13
CA ASN A 28 -23.26 5.47 9.75
C ASN A 28 -22.29 6.48 10.34
N PHE A 29 -22.04 7.59 9.63
CA PHE A 29 -21.23 8.68 10.14
C PHE A 29 -21.86 9.33 11.38
N CYS A 30 -23.13 9.72 11.32
CA CYS A 30 -23.82 10.31 12.47
C CYS A 30 -23.97 9.34 13.66
N SER A 31 -23.97 8.02 13.43
CA SER A 31 -23.92 7.03 14.49
C SER A 31 -22.56 6.95 15.19
N ALA A 32 -21.47 7.15 14.45
CA ALA A 32 -20.11 7.17 15.00
C ALA A 32 -19.78 8.51 15.68
N TYR A 33 -20.34 9.61 15.17
CA TYR A 33 -20.12 10.97 15.63
C TYR A 33 -21.47 11.69 15.87
N PRO A 34 -22.12 11.45 17.02
CA PRO A 34 -23.45 11.98 17.33
C PRO A 34 -23.51 13.51 17.44
N GLU A 35 -22.36 14.18 17.59
CA GLU A 35 -22.27 15.64 17.61
C GLU A 35 -22.73 16.29 16.29
N TYR A 36 -22.73 15.52 15.19
CA TYR A 36 -23.19 16.02 13.89
C TYR A 36 -24.65 15.65 13.60
N ASN A 37 -25.48 16.67 13.38
CA ASN A 37 -26.88 16.50 13.04
C ASN A 37 -27.07 16.02 11.58
N TYR A 38 -27.69 14.86 11.42
CA TYR A 38 -28.02 14.27 10.12
C TYR A 38 -28.82 15.22 9.21
N ASN A 39 -29.81 15.93 9.75
CA ASN A 39 -30.68 16.80 8.96
C ASN A 39 -29.90 17.97 8.38
N THR A 40 -29.00 18.56 9.18
CA THR A 40 -28.10 19.61 8.73
C THR A 40 -27.22 19.10 7.61
N LEU A 41 -26.46 18.03 7.84
CA LEU A 41 -25.55 17.49 6.83
C LEU A 41 -26.27 17.04 5.56
N ASN A 42 -27.46 16.46 5.67
CA ASN A 42 -28.25 16.04 4.52
C ASN A 42 -28.71 17.24 3.66
N ASN A 43 -29.03 18.39 4.29
CA ASN A 43 -29.38 19.60 3.56
C ASN A 43 -28.19 20.15 2.75
N TYR A 44 -26.98 20.13 3.31
CA TYR A 44 -25.78 20.57 2.60
C TYR A 44 -25.36 19.58 1.50
N LEU A 45 -25.21 18.30 1.85
CA LEU A 45 -24.58 17.29 0.99
C LEU A 45 -25.52 16.73 -0.09
N SER A 46 -26.83 16.70 0.15
CA SER A 46 -27.81 16.16 -0.82
C SER A 46 -28.51 17.25 -1.60
N LYS A 47 -29.17 18.19 -0.91
CA LYS A 47 -30.03 19.20 -1.54
C LYS A 47 -29.19 20.29 -2.21
N LYS A 48 -28.28 20.90 -1.43
CA LYS A 48 -27.40 21.96 -1.93
C LYS A 48 -26.22 21.42 -2.73
N LYS A 49 -25.80 20.17 -2.48
CA LYS A 49 -24.60 19.52 -3.06
C LYS A 49 -23.30 20.32 -2.80
N ILE A 50 -23.23 20.97 -1.64
CA ILE A 50 -22.09 21.76 -1.20
C ILE A 50 -21.41 21.02 -0.04
N ALA A 51 -20.08 21.15 0.06
CA ALA A 51 -19.32 20.65 1.21
C ALA A 51 -19.82 21.31 2.49
N TYR A 52 -19.97 20.53 3.56
CA TYR A 52 -20.12 21.10 4.89
C TYR A 52 -18.72 21.35 5.45
N GLU A 53 -18.43 22.58 5.82
CA GLU A 53 -17.12 22.97 6.32
C GLU A 53 -17.27 23.69 7.65
N ASP A 54 -16.53 23.19 8.63
CA ASP A 54 -16.38 23.74 9.96
C ASP A 54 -14.89 23.99 10.23
N ASN A 55 -14.56 24.59 11.37
CA ASN A 55 -13.18 24.83 11.78
C ASN A 55 -12.39 23.54 11.94
N PHE A 56 -13.04 22.43 12.31
CA PHE A 56 -12.39 21.15 12.59
C PHE A 56 -12.52 20.13 11.45
N VAL A 57 -13.59 20.21 10.66
CA VAL A 57 -13.92 19.18 9.66
C VAL A 57 -14.37 19.76 8.33
N LYS A 58 -14.09 19.02 7.26
CA LYS A 58 -14.68 19.23 5.94
C LYS A 58 -15.33 17.93 5.47
N ILE A 59 -16.64 17.96 5.23
CA ILE A 59 -17.44 16.80 4.86
C ILE A 59 -17.93 16.97 3.43
N GLU A 60 -17.67 15.99 2.57
CA GLU A 60 -18.05 16.01 1.16
C GLU A 60 -18.72 14.69 0.74
N ARG A 61 -19.60 14.76 -0.26
CA ARG A 61 -20.16 13.59 -0.94
C ARG A 61 -19.49 13.41 -2.30
N LYS A 62 -18.74 12.32 -2.46
CA LYS A 62 -18.01 12.01 -3.70
C LYS A 62 -18.57 10.77 -4.40
N PRO A 63 -18.63 10.76 -5.74
CA PRO A 63 -19.01 9.57 -6.48
C PRO A 63 -17.96 8.47 -6.34
N ILE A 64 -18.42 7.21 -6.34
CA ILE A 64 -17.53 6.06 -6.40
C ILE A 64 -17.11 5.83 -7.84
N PHE A 65 -15.81 5.69 -8.05
CA PHE A 65 -15.24 5.30 -9.32
C PHE A 65 -15.27 3.77 -9.41
N SER A 66 -16.32 3.21 -10.03
CA SER A 66 -16.49 1.76 -10.19
C SER A 66 -15.39 1.11 -11.05
N LYS A 67 -14.73 1.89 -11.90
CA LYS A 67 -13.53 1.48 -12.62
C LYS A 67 -12.42 2.44 -12.26
N PHE A 68 -11.36 1.92 -11.66
CA PHE A 68 -10.07 2.60 -11.69
C PHE A 68 -9.68 2.70 -13.17
N SER A 69 -9.71 3.90 -13.74
CA SER A 69 -8.89 4.13 -14.93
C SER A 69 -7.46 3.88 -14.47
N HIS A 70 -6.73 2.97 -15.11
CA HIS A 70 -5.31 2.70 -14.89
C HIS A 70 -4.39 3.91 -15.21
N VAL A 71 -4.80 5.11 -14.84
CA VAL A 71 -4.15 6.37 -15.18
C VAL A 71 -4.39 7.32 -14.01
N ALA A 72 -3.77 7.02 -12.88
CA ALA A 72 -3.06 8.10 -12.21
C ALA A 72 -1.65 7.97 -12.74
N ASP A 73 -1.21 8.93 -13.53
CA ASP A 73 0.20 9.17 -13.76
C ASP A 73 0.80 9.42 -12.38
N PHE A 74 1.26 8.35 -11.72
CA PHE A 74 2.11 8.47 -10.55
C PHE A 74 3.32 9.26 -11.04
N THR A 75 3.38 10.54 -10.69
CA THR A 75 4.56 11.39 -10.89
C THR A 75 5.70 11.03 -9.96
N ASP A 76 5.56 9.94 -9.18
CA ASP A 76 6.70 9.19 -8.66
C ASP A 76 7.40 8.52 -9.84
N LYS A 77 8.34 9.28 -10.41
CA LYS A 77 9.29 8.77 -11.40
C LYS A 77 10.01 7.59 -10.76
N MET A 78 9.59 6.38 -11.11
CA MET A 78 10.35 5.17 -10.84
C MET A 78 11.65 5.27 -11.63
N TYR A 79 12.75 5.58 -10.94
CA TYR A 79 14.07 5.54 -11.54
C TYR A 79 14.60 4.11 -11.46
N VAL A 80 14.78 3.49 -12.62
CA VAL A 80 15.56 2.25 -12.68
C VAL A 80 17.02 2.62 -12.45
N VAL A 81 17.55 2.30 -11.27
CA VAL A 81 18.98 2.41 -10.99
C VAL A 81 19.70 1.29 -11.74
N ARG A 82 20.14 1.56 -12.96
CA ARG A 82 21.00 0.63 -13.71
C ARG A 82 22.46 0.93 -13.39
N LYS A 83 23.16 -0.03 -12.82
CA LYS A 83 24.62 -0.03 -12.81
C LYS A 83 25.09 -0.48 -14.20
N LYS A 84 25.82 0.36 -14.93
CA LYS A 84 26.47 -0.06 -16.18
C LYS A 84 27.74 -0.81 -15.81
N VAL A 85 27.74 -2.14 -15.92
CA VAL A 85 28.93 -2.94 -15.72
C VAL A 85 29.20 -3.81 -16.94
N LYS A 86 30.49 -4.06 -17.21
CA LYS A 86 30.92 -4.94 -18.30
C LYS A 86 30.54 -6.38 -17.93
N ILE A 87 29.78 -7.03 -18.81
CA ILE A 87 29.21 -8.38 -18.65
C ILE A 87 30.26 -9.44 -18.26
N ASN A 88 31.54 -9.22 -18.59
CA ASN A 88 32.61 -10.19 -18.39
C ASN A 88 33.51 -9.88 -17.16
N GLN A 89 33.16 -8.91 -16.31
CA GLN A 89 33.99 -8.50 -15.16
C GLN A 89 33.34 -8.72 -13.79
N GLU A 90 32.03 -8.98 -13.72
CA GLU A 90 31.37 -9.27 -12.45
C GLU A 90 30.98 -10.74 -12.39
N ASP A 91 31.63 -11.48 -11.50
CA ASP A 91 31.02 -12.68 -10.95
C ASP A 91 29.89 -12.23 -10.01
N GLU A 92 28.73 -11.90 -10.61
CA GLU A 92 27.53 -11.46 -9.89
C GLU A 92 27.19 -12.42 -8.74
N LYS A 93 27.48 -13.71 -8.95
CA LYS A 93 27.31 -14.77 -7.95
C LYS A 93 28.22 -14.61 -6.73
N GLU A 94 29.47 -14.23 -6.92
CA GLU A 94 30.40 -14.00 -5.81
C GLU A 94 30.04 -12.71 -5.05
N VAL A 95 29.69 -11.66 -5.80
CA VAL A 95 29.27 -10.37 -5.21
C VAL A 95 27.99 -10.55 -4.39
N ASP A 96 27.00 -11.27 -4.91
CA ASP A 96 25.75 -11.53 -4.21
C ASP A 96 25.99 -12.43 -2.98
N HIS A 97 26.83 -13.46 -3.10
CA HIS A 97 27.20 -14.32 -1.96
C HIS A 97 27.91 -13.53 -0.84
N LEU A 98 28.92 -12.72 -1.18
CA LEU A 98 29.62 -11.87 -0.21
C LEU A 98 28.70 -10.84 0.41
N TYR A 99 27.81 -10.24 -0.40
CA TYR A 99 26.78 -9.34 0.09
C TYR A 99 25.90 -10.04 1.13
N TRP A 100 25.33 -11.21 0.81
CA TRP A 100 24.50 -11.94 1.76
C TRP A 100 25.27 -12.36 3.00
N LEU A 101 26.54 -12.77 2.89
CA LEU A 101 27.38 -13.09 4.04
C LEU A 101 27.63 -11.89 4.95
N SER A 102 27.76 -10.68 4.39
CA SER A 102 27.94 -9.43 5.15
C SER A 102 26.70 -8.96 5.90
N GLN A 103 25.50 -9.44 5.53
CA GLN A 103 24.26 -9.00 6.16
C GLN A 103 24.06 -9.62 7.56
N PRO A 104 23.36 -8.92 8.48
CA PRO A 104 23.00 -9.46 9.79
C PRO A 104 22.20 -10.77 9.71
N VAL A 105 22.39 -11.66 10.68
CA VAL A 105 21.77 -13.00 10.69
C VAL A 105 20.24 -12.94 10.57
N GLN A 106 19.60 -11.97 11.23
CA GLN A 106 18.15 -11.77 11.16
C GLN A 106 17.67 -11.50 9.73
N LYS A 107 18.36 -10.60 9.01
CA LYS A 107 18.02 -10.23 7.63
C LYS A 107 18.20 -11.40 6.66
N ARG A 108 19.26 -12.20 6.85
CA ARG A 108 19.48 -13.42 6.06
C ARG A 108 18.39 -14.45 6.29
N ALA A 109 18.01 -14.68 7.55
CA ALA A 109 16.96 -15.63 7.90
C ALA A 109 15.61 -15.20 7.30
N GLN A 110 15.27 -13.91 7.38
CA GLN A 110 14.06 -13.38 6.77
C GLN A 110 14.05 -13.55 5.24
N ALA A 111 15.16 -13.23 4.56
CA ALA A 111 15.29 -13.43 3.12
C ALA A 111 15.14 -14.91 2.74
N LEU A 112 15.75 -15.83 3.50
CA LEU A 112 15.58 -17.26 3.32
C LEU A 112 14.12 -17.70 3.49
N THR A 113 13.46 -17.26 4.56
CA THR A 113 12.04 -17.56 4.80
C THR A 113 11.17 -17.06 3.64
N HIS A 114 11.44 -15.86 3.13
CA HIS A 114 10.73 -15.29 1.99
C HIS A 114 10.93 -16.12 0.72
N LEU A 115 12.17 -16.53 0.43
CA LEU A 115 12.47 -17.43 -0.70
C LEU A 115 11.76 -18.78 -0.57
N ILE A 116 11.77 -19.37 0.62
CA ILE A 116 11.07 -20.64 0.89
C ILE A 116 9.57 -20.47 0.63
N HIS A 117 8.98 -19.39 1.13
CA HIS A 117 7.55 -19.12 0.96
C HIS A 117 7.15 -18.98 -0.52
N HIS A 118 7.97 -18.31 -1.33
CA HIS A 118 7.62 -18.04 -2.73
C HIS A 118 7.97 -19.18 -3.69
N TYR A 119 9.07 -19.90 -3.44
CA TYR A 119 9.63 -20.85 -4.42
C TYR A 119 9.47 -22.32 -4.03
N VAL A 120 9.15 -22.64 -2.77
CA VAL A 120 8.95 -24.02 -2.33
C VAL A 120 7.46 -24.32 -2.26
N LYS A 121 7.01 -25.32 -3.02
CA LYS A 121 5.60 -25.74 -3.00
C LYS A 121 5.26 -26.39 -1.66
N PRO A 122 4.01 -26.27 -1.16
CA PRO A 122 3.57 -26.98 0.05
C PRO A 122 3.82 -28.50 -0.09
N GLY A 123 4.57 -29.08 0.85
CA GLY A 123 4.94 -30.50 0.84
C GLY A 123 6.26 -30.84 0.13
N GLN A 124 6.85 -29.89 -0.60
CA GLN A 124 8.18 -30.06 -1.18
C GLN A 124 9.25 -29.87 -0.10
N LYS A 125 10.04 -30.92 0.16
CA LYS A 125 11.21 -30.81 1.05
C LYS A 125 12.35 -30.15 0.30
N ILE A 126 12.99 -29.18 0.93
CA ILE A 126 14.27 -28.63 0.45
C ILE A 126 15.33 -29.69 0.71
N GLU A 127 16.02 -30.13 -0.34
CA GLU A 127 17.19 -30.97 -0.19
C GLU A 127 18.30 -30.17 0.50
N LYS A 128 18.48 -30.42 1.79
CA LYS A 128 19.63 -29.91 2.53
C LYS A 128 20.83 -30.73 2.07
N VAL A 129 21.58 -30.22 1.11
CA VAL A 129 22.89 -30.80 0.77
C VAL A 129 23.71 -30.83 2.06
N ALA A 130 24.11 -32.03 2.49
CA ALA A 130 24.91 -32.20 3.69
C ALA A 130 26.27 -31.51 3.47
N VAL A 131 26.43 -30.33 4.05
CA VAL A 131 27.68 -29.58 3.97
C VAL A 131 28.76 -30.38 4.70
N LYS A 132 29.69 -31.00 3.96
CA LYS A 132 30.89 -31.59 4.55
C LYS A 132 31.71 -30.46 5.18
N ARG A 133 31.88 -30.50 6.51
CA ARG A 133 32.78 -29.58 7.21
C ARG A 133 34.22 -29.90 6.80
N ILE A 134 34.83 -29.04 6.00
CA ILE A 134 36.28 -29.07 5.75
C ILE A 134 36.94 -28.28 6.88
N LYS A 135 37.84 -28.92 7.63
CA LYS A 135 38.71 -28.20 8.59
C LYS A 135 39.76 -27.44 7.79
N LEU A 136 39.74 -26.12 7.86
CA LEU A 136 40.83 -25.28 7.36
C LEU A 136 42.03 -25.46 8.31
N LYS A 137 43.22 -25.72 7.73
CA LYS A 137 44.51 -25.75 8.43
C LYS A 137 45.06 -24.34 8.59
#